data_AF-A0A7Y2PBP0-F1
#
_entry.id   AF-A0A7Y2PBP0-F1
#
_cell.length_a   1.000
_cell.length_b   1.000
_cell.length_c   1.000
_cell.angle_alpha   90.00
_cell.angle_beta   90.00
_cell.angle_gamma   90.00
#
_symmetry.space_group_name_H-M   'P 1'
#
loop_
_entity.id
_entity.type
_entity.pdbx_description
1 polymer ?
#
loop_
_entity_poly.entity_id
_entity_poly.type
_entity_poly.pdbx_seq_one_letter_code
_entity_poly.pdbx_strand_id
1 'polypeptide(L)'
;MIPATIATAVAPETIAKVTRLFNNTAFDVICELLQNARRAGATGVALALNGAGAEHFLHITDDGHGIADPVSIVTLGRSGWSDETRRAEDPAGMGVFSLAGRDVIIRSFSKPDRQGWMAHIPASAWETSRPIAIEPDPIMRGTAITVRVPDEWLKTLERDVARAAKHYPVPVTWNGAVLPQEDWLKDAVHVEEWYGVRIGVFQKHPSHYSSRDGRLNFHGLTIPCDLPYVQEVDRGGHWIARVDIFDAPQIQLVLPARKEVVENTGIAALRDAVRLAIYRAIEAAGTHRLSAHDWREARSLGIALPEAEPYLFAWTAYAADSSRNYESGARVTDTGMVLMPDFDALIGQPAQAAIAKHNPFGGPLVEAQDAFKGYGWYDILARVEDMRFRVTQGDRTFIVSDSREAPAEAENGWVEAITLEATMSHAGAFIEVSTDADVAFAPDQWSCNSVDETSVFVRRGSEITALGVADILESAIFYASDDSDADSYDTQLERFQADAAERIIGLLEGDDAALENRIRDKLAGHYFLVPEDRTVTVVIDRDRLDVTITARAVPAAPEAAAEGA
;
A
#
# COMPACT_ATOMS: atom_id res chain seq x y z
N MET A 1 -55.87 10.19 13.70
CA MET A 1 -56.63 9.03 14.20
C MET A 1 -55.98 7.80 13.62
N ILE A 2 -55.49 6.92 14.50
CA ILE A 2 -54.85 5.67 14.12
C ILE A 2 -55.85 4.77 13.38
N PRO A 3 -55.52 4.24 12.19
CA PRO A 3 -56.42 3.34 11.47
C PRO A 3 -56.51 1.98 12.16
N ALA A 4 -57.66 1.31 12.05
CA ALA A 4 -57.84 -0.04 12.61
C ALA A 4 -57.03 -1.10 11.86
N THR A 5 -56.74 -0.86 10.57
CA THR A 5 -55.91 -1.72 9.75
C THR A 5 -55.06 -0.90 8.79
N ILE A 6 -53.91 -1.46 8.38
CA ILE A 6 -53.05 -0.94 7.31
C ILE A 6 -52.82 -2.03 6.27
N ALA A 7 -52.39 -1.69 5.06
CA ALA A 7 -52.05 -2.66 4.03
C ALA A 7 -50.91 -2.13 3.15
N THR A 8 -50.09 -3.03 2.60
CA THR A 8 -49.02 -2.62 1.67
C THR A 8 -49.64 -2.08 0.37
N ALA A 9 -49.36 -0.81 0.08
CA ALA A 9 -49.89 -0.08 -1.08
C ALA A 9 -48.95 -0.19 -2.30
N VAL A 10 -48.27 -1.33 -2.47
CA VAL A 10 -47.20 -1.52 -3.44
C VAL A 10 -47.45 -2.83 -4.20
N ALA A 11 -47.26 -2.83 -5.52
CA ALA A 11 -47.39 -4.04 -6.33
C ALA A 11 -46.41 -5.13 -5.86
N PRO A 12 -46.82 -6.41 -5.72
CA PRO A 12 -45.97 -7.50 -5.23
C PRO A 12 -44.62 -7.62 -5.96
N GLU A 13 -44.59 -7.36 -7.26
CA GLU A 13 -43.38 -7.40 -8.09
C GLU A 13 -42.37 -6.30 -7.73
N THR A 14 -42.85 -5.19 -7.16
CA THR A 14 -41.99 -4.10 -6.67
C THR A 14 -41.38 -4.46 -5.33
N ILE A 15 -42.12 -5.15 -4.45
CA ILE A 15 -41.62 -5.62 -3.16
C ILE A 15 -40.53 -6.69 -3.35
N ALA A 16 -40.73 -7.63 -4.28
CA ALA A 16 -39.72 -8.62 -4.66
C ALA A 16 -38.45 -8.01 -5.29
N LYS A 17 -38.55 -6.84 -5.91
CA LYS A 17 -37.39 -6.08 -6.40
C LYS A 17 -36.72 -5.31 -5.25
N VAL A 18 -37.49 -4.72 -4.34
CA VAL A 18 -36.99 -4.00 -3.17
C VAL A 18 -36.18 -4.92 -2.25
N THR A 19 -36.62 -6.15 -2.02
CA THR A 19 -35.83 -7.15 -1.26
C THR A 19 -34.52 -7.55 -1.95
N ARG A 20 -34.40 -7.39 -3.27
CA ARG A 20 -33.13 -7.58 -4.02
C ARG A 20 -32.24 -6.34 -4.03
N LEU A 21 -32.81 -5.16 -3.78
CA LEU A 21 -32.08 -3.89 -3.73
C LEU A 21 -31.38 -3.66 -2.38
N PHE A 22 -31.81 -4.35 -1.32
CA PHE A 22 -31.10 -4.42 -0.05
C PHE A 22 -30.30 -5.72 0.04
N ASN A 23 -28.99 -5.61 0.25
CA ASN A 23 -28.20 -6.76 0.68
C ASN A 23 -28.70 -7.13 2.06
N ASN A 24 -29.50 -8.19 2.16
CA ASN A 24 -30.32 -8.52 3.32
C ASN A 24 -29.50 -9.08 4.51
N THR A 25 -28.33 -8.50 4.75
CA THR A 25 -27.38 -8.82 5.81
C THR A 25 -27.82 -8.22 7.14
N ALA A 26 -27.41 -8.82 8.26
CA ALA A 26 -27.71 -8.29 9.58
C ALA A 26 -27.21 -6.85 9.72
N PHE A 27 -25.97 -6.59 9.30
CA PHE A 27 -25.38 -5.27 9.34
C PHE A 27 -26.18 -4.18 8.61
N ASP A 28 -26.58 -4.42 7.35
CA ASP A 28 -27.30 -3.41 6.57
C ASP A 28 -28.66 -3.07 7.21
N VAL A 29 -29.35 -4.09 7.74
CA VAL A 29 -30.62 -3.90 8.48
C VAL A 29 -30.40 -3.11 9.78
N ILE A 30 -29.38 -3.47 10.56
CA ILE A 30 -29.07 -2.77 11.82
C ILE A 30 -28.73 -1.30 11.53
N CYS A 31 -27.91 -1.01 10.52
CA CYS A 31 -27.57 0.35 10.14
C CYS A 31 -28.80 1.17 9.78
N GLU A 32 -29.73 0.62 8.99
CA GLU A 32 -30.97 1.33 8.63
C GLU A 32 -31.87 1.58 9.84
N LEU A 33 -32.00 0.61 10.76
CA LEU A 33 -32.81 0.79 11.97
C LEU A 33 -32.19 1.80 12.94
N LEU A 34 -30.87 1.79 13.13
CA LEU A 34 -30.16 2.80 13.90
C LEU A 34 -30.36 4.19 13.27
N GLN A 35 -30.19 4.34 11.96
CA GLN A 35 -30.44 5.62 11.30
C GLN A 35 -31.89 6.11 11.48
N ASN A 36 -32.89 5.22 11.44
CA ASN A 36 -34.27 5.60 11.71
C ASN A 36 -34.48 6.07 13.15
N ALA A 37 -33.86 5.42 14.13
CA ALA A 37 -33.87 5.88 15.51
C ALA A 37 -33.27 7.29 15.66
N ARG A 38 -32.11 7.56 15.02
CA ARG A 38 -31.51 8.91 15.01
C ARG A 38 -32.45 9.94 14.38
N ARG A 39 -33.04 9.63 13.22
CA ARG A 39 -34.01 10.54 12.55
C ARG A 39 -35.23 10.81 13.42
N ALA A 40 -35.61 9.86 14.28
CA ALA A 40 -36.66 10.03 15.26
C ALA A 40 -36.23 10.87 16.48
N GLY A 41 -34.99 11.36 16.53
CA GLY A 41 -34.43 12.14 17.64
C GLY A 41 -34.15 11.31 18.89
N ALA A 42 -33.84 10.02 18.73
CA ALA A 42 -33.49 9.15 19.86
C ALA A 42 -32.21 9.63 20.56
N THR A 43 -32.18 9.52 21.89
CA THR A 43 -30.99 9.75 22.73
C THR A 43 -30.31 8.45 23.14
N GLY A 44 -30.95 7.31 22.91
CA GLY A 44 -30.35 5.99 23.06
C GLY A 44 -31.09 4.91 22.26
N VAL A 45 -30.36 3.89 21.82
CA VAL A 45 -30.93 2.71 21.17
C VAL A 45 -30.50 1.44 21.92
N ALA A 46 -31.45 0.56 22.21
CA ALA A 46 -31.21 -0.71 22.87
C ALA A 46 -31.49 -1.88 21.93
N LEU A 47 -30.50 -2.75 21.75
CA LEU A 47 -30.62 -3.99 21.02
C LEU A 47 -30.50 -5.16 22.00
N ALA A 48 -31.40 -6.13 21.90
CA ALA A 48 -31.36 -7.34 22.71
C ALA A 48 -31.73 -8.56 21.87
N LEU A 49 -30.98 -9.65 22.03
CA LEU A 49 -31.27 -10.93 21.43
C LEU A 49 -31.90 -11.85 22.48
N ASN A 50 -33.15 -12.25 22.26
CA ASN A 50 -33.84 -13.20 23.11
C ASN A 50 -34.05 -14.53 22.37
N GLY A 51 -33.86 -15.65 23.06
CA GLY A 51 -34.19 -16.97 22.55
C GLY A 51 -35.53 -17.45 23.12
N ALA A 52 -36.38 -18.01 22.27
CA ALA A 52 -37.59 -18.73 22.66
C ALA A 52 -37.59 -20.11 21.99
N GLY A 53 -37.04 -21.11 22.70
CA GLY A 53 -36.86 -22.45 22.12
C GLY A 53 -35.79 -22.45 21.02
N ALA A 54 -36.14 -22.91 19.82
CA ALA A 54 -35.25 -22.91 18.65
C ALA A 54 -35.24 -21.58 17.88
N GLU A 55 -36.11 -20.64 18.25
CA GLU A 55 -36.28 -19.37 17.53
C GLU A 55 -35.59 -18.23 18.28
N HIS A 56 -34.95 -17.33 17.54
CA HIS A 56 -34.26 -16.16 18.07
C HIS A 56 -34.91 -14.87 17.59
N PHE A 57 -35.10 -13.91 18.50
CA PHE A 57 -35.73 -12.64 18.23
C PHE A 57 -34.80 -11.49 18.60
N LEU A 58 -34.55 -10.60 17.64
CA LEU A 58 -33.82 -9.37 17.84
C LEU A 58 -34.82 -8.27 18.14
N HIS A 59 -34.68 -7.65 19.31
CA HIS A 59 -35.44 -6.49 19.74
C HIS A 59 -34.57 -5.25 19.58
N ILE A 60 -35.08 -4.25 18.87
CA ILE A 60 -34.46 -2.93 18.70
C ILE A 60 -35.43 -1.90 19.26
N THR A 61 -35.03 -1.15 20.29
CA THR A 61 -35.87 -0.14 20.95
C THR A 61 -35.16 1.20 20.98
N ASP A 62 -35.80 2.24 20.49
CA ASP A 62 -35.35 3.63 20.63
C ASP A 62 -36.28 4.43 21.54
N ASP A 63 -35.78 5.56 22.06
CA ASP A 63 -36.52 6.51 22.89
C ASP A 63 -36.94 7.78 22.12
N GLY A 64 -36.94 7.73 20.78
CA GLY A 64 -37.25 8.84 19.92
C GLY A 64 -38.73 9.24 19.94
N HIS A 65 -39.13 10.04 18.96
CA HIS A 65 -40.48 10.61 18.91
C HIS A 65 -41.59 9.63 18.52
N GLY A 66 -41.27 8.39 18.13
CA GLY A 66 -42.22 7.39 17.66
C GLY A 66 -42.77 7.66 16.25
N ILE A 67 -43.69 6.83 15.79
CA ILE A 67 -44.30 6.89 14.45
C ILE A 67 -45.74 7.38 14.59
N ALA A 68 -46.01 8.53 13.98
CA ALA A 68 -47.29 9.21 14.06
C ALA A 68 -48.43 8.46 13.34
N ASP A 69 -48.18 7.96 12.14
CA ASP A 69 -49.17 7.26 11.31
C ASP A 69 -48.66 5.86 10.94
N PRO A 70 -49.28 4.77 11.44
CA PRO A 70 -48.86 3.42 11.10
C PRO A 70 -48.88 3.13 9.59
N VAL A 71 -49.66 3.86 8.78
CA VAL A 71 -49.68 3.67 7.33
C VAL A 71 -48.31 3.93 6.69
N SER A 72 -47.47 4.78 7.31
CA SER A 72 -46.15 5.08 6.78
C SER A 72 -45.20 3.88 6.78
N ILE A 73 -45.45 2.85 7.60
CA ILE A 73 -44.57 1.67 7.69
C ILE A 73 -44.76 0.71 6.50
N VAL A 74 -45.92 0.78 5.83
CA VAL A 74 -46.30 -0.08 4.69
C VAL A 74 -46.44 0.68 3.37
N THR A 75 -46.12 1.98 3.36
CA THR A 75 -46.18 2.82 2.16
C THR A 75 -44.77 3.16 1.67
N LEU A 76 -44.38 2.58 0.54
CA LEU A 76 -43.06 2.81 -0.05
C LEU A 76 -42.94 4.25 -0.56
N GLY A 77 -41.85 4.94 -0.20
CA GLY A 77 -41.57 6.32 -0.62
C GLY A 77 -42.35 7.40 0.14
N ARG A 78 -43.28 7.04 1.05
CA ARG A 78 -44.01 7.99 1.89
C ARG A 78 -43.43 7.97 3.30
N SER A 79 -42.28 8.61 3.47
CA SER A 79 -41.68 8.74 4.80
C SER A 79 -42.35 9.89 5.56
N GLY A 80 -42.91 9.60 6.74
CA GLY A 80 -43.54 10.59 7.63
C GLY A 80 -42.54 11.56 8.29
N TRP A 81 -41.35 11.71 7.71
CA TRP A 81 -40.29 12.60 8.21
C TRP A 81 -40.64 14.06 7.98
N SER A 82 -40.08 14.93 8.82
CA SER A 82 -40.20 16.39 8.66
C SER A 82 -39.56 16.84 7.34
N ASP A 83 -39.97 18.01 6.85
CA ASP A 83 -39.35 18.62 5.66
C ASP A 83 -37.87 18.94 5.87
N GLU A 84 -37.45 19.15 7.12
CA GLU A 84 -36.06 19.35 7.51
C GLU A 84 -35.24 18.06 7.33
N THR A 85 -35.69 16.93 7.89
CA THR A 85 -35.02 15.64 7.71
C THR A 85 -34.99 15.20 6.25
N ARG A 86 -36.05 15.51 5.48
CA ARG A 86 -36.09 15.19 4.04
C ARG A 86 -35.05 15.97 3.26
N ARG A 87 -34.85 17.26 3.57
CA ARG A 87 -33.84 18.09 2.92
C ARG A 87 -32.43 17.70 3.34
N ALA A 88 -32.21 17.40 4.62
CA ALA A 88 -30.88 17.13 5.18
C ALA A 88 -30.26 15.82 4.68
N GLU A 89 -31.06 14.76 4.49
CA GLU A 89 -30.53 13.39 4.34
C GLU A 89 -31.09 12.58 3.17
N ASP A 90 -32.01 13.14 2.38
CA ASP A 90 -32.72 12.46 1.28
C ASP A 90 -33.13 11.00 1.60
N PRO A 91 -33.98 10.79 2.62
CA PRO A 91 -34.35 9.45 3.04
C PRO A 91 -35.23 8.77 1.99
N ALA A 92 -34.73 7.67 1.41
CA ALA A 92 -35.43 6.89 0.39
C ALA A 92 -36.80 6.32 0.82
N GLY A 93 -37.16 6.42 2.11
CA GLY A 93 -38.43 5.93 2.63
C GLY A 93 -38.57 4.40 2.59
N MET A 94 -37.44 3.69 2.57
CA MET A 94 -37.37 2.23 2.44
C MET A 94 -36.75 1.53 3.66
N GLY A 95 -36.36 2.25 4.72
CA GLY A 95 -35.66 1.68 5.87
C GLY A 95 -36.41 0.53 6.56
N VAL A 96 -37.72 0.65 6.76
CA VAL A 96 -38.56 -0.44 7.31
C VAL A 96 -38.72 -1.60 6.32
N PHE A 97 -38.64 -1.34 5.00
CA PHE A 97 -38.67 -2.37 3.96
C PHE A 97 -37.38 -3.21 3.91
N SER A 98 -36.29 -2.81 4.58
CA SER A 98 -35.16 -3.71 4.83
C SER A 98 -35.56 -4.98 5.60
N LEU A 99 -36.69 -4.93 6.32
CA LEU A 99 -37.29 -6.06 7.03
C LEU A 99 -38.30 -6.85 6.19
N ALA A 100 -38.53 -6.46 4.92
CA ALA A 100 -39.52 -7.12 4.07
C ALA A 100 -39.22 -8.62 3.90
N GLY A 101 -40.27 -9.43 3.88
CA GLY A 101 -40.18 -10.89 3.85
C GLY A 101 -39.90 -11.54 5.22
N ARG A 102 -39.86 -10.76 6.31
CA ARG A 102 -39.70 -11.27 7.69
C ARG A 102 -40.97 -11.15 8.52
N ASP A 103 -41.01 -11.96 9.57
CA ASP A 103 -41.99 -11.80 10.65
C ASP A 103 -41.50 -10.70 11.60
N VAL A 104 -42.28 -9.61 11.68
CA VAL A 104 -41.91 -8.38 12.38
C VAL A 104 -43.05 -7.91 13.25
N ILE A 105 -42.75 -7.54 14.49
CA ILE A 105 -43.67 -6.81 15.37
C ILE A 105 -43.13 -5.40 15.55
N ILE A 106 -43.94 -4.39 15.21
CA ILE A 106 -43.61 -2.98 15.40
C ILE A 106 -44.55 -2.42 16.45
N ARG A 107 -44.00 -1.80 17.49
CA ARG A 107 -44.72 -1.07 18.53
C ARG A 107 -44.21 0.36 18.50
N SER A 108 -45.09 1.35 18.47
CA SER A 108 -44.64 2.76 18.45
C SER A 108 -45.66 3.69 19.08
N PHE A 109 -45.20 4.86 19.52
CA PHE A 109 -46.05 5.90 20.08
C PHE A 109 -46.46 6.92 19.01
N SER A 110 -47.76 7.13 18.81
CA SER A 110 -48.26 8.24 17.99
C SER A 110 -48.39 9.50 18.86
N LYS A 111 -47.51 10.48 18.62
CA LYS A 111 -47.60 11.80 19.28
C LYS A 111 -48.93 12.51 19.00
N PRO A 112 -49.43 12.60 17.74
CA PRO A 112 -50.70 13.28 17.46
C PRO A 112 -51.90 12.62 18.13
N ASP A 113 -51.95 11.28 18.16
CA ASP A 113 -53.07 10.54 18.75
C ASP A 113 -52.88 10.25 20.25
N ARG A 114 -51.70 10.56 20.81
CA ARG A 114 -51.31 10.39 22.22
C ARG A 114 -51.52 8.97 22.75
N GLN A 115 -51.30 7.97 21.89
CA GLN A 115 -51.48 6.56 22.22
C GLN A 115 -50.42 5.68 21.55
N GLY A 116 -50.09 4.57 22.20
CA GLY A 116 -49.26 3.51 21.62
C GLY A 116 -50.07 2.59 20.71
N TRP A 117 -49.40 2.04 19.70
CA TRP A 117 -49.97 1.09 18.77
C TRP A 117 -48.98 -0.05 18.47
N MET A 118 -49.52 -1.20 18.07
CA MET A 118 -48.77 -2.37 17.63
C MET A 118 -49.29 -2.85 16.27
N ALA A 119 -48.36 -3.24 15.40
CA ALA A 119 -48.64 -4.00 14.18
C ALA A 119 -47.79 -5.27 14.16
N HIS A 120 -48.42 -6.43 14.00
CA HIS A 120 -47.74 -7.68 13.65
C HIS A 120 -47.80 -7.86 12.14
N ILE A 121 -46.64 -7.90 11.50
CA ILE A 121 -46.47 -8.04 10.05
C ILE A 121 -45.85 -9.42 9.78
N PRO A 122 -46.65 -10.45 9.49
CA PRO A 122 -46.15 -11.75 9.07
C PRO A 122 -45.33 -11.65 7.78
N ALA A 123 -44.39 -12.58 7.59
CA ALA A 123 -43.55 -12.63 6.39
C ALA A 123 -44.36 -12.59 5.07
N SER A 124 -45.53 -13.25 5.04
CA SER A 124 -46.41 -13.27 3.86
C SER A 124 -47.22 -11.99 3.66
N ALA A 125 -47.41 -11.16 4.69
CA ALA A 125 -48.20 -9.93 4.60
C ALA A 125 -47.49 -8.84 3.79
N TRP A 126 -46.16 -8.90 3.67
CA TRP A 126 -45.39 -7.98 2.83
C TRP A 126 -45.84 -8.07 1.36
N GLU A 127 -45.97 -9.26 0.79
CA GLU A 127 -46.19 -9.47 -0.65
C GLU A 127 -47.67 -9.61 -1.05
N THR A 128 -48.59 -9.72 -0.10
CA THR A 128 -49.98 -10.10 -0.38
C THR A 128 -50.99 -8.96 -0.24
N SER A 129 -50.54 -7.74 0.11
CA SER A 129 -51.40 -6.58 0.42
C SER A 129 -52.54 -6.88 1.38
N ARG A 130 -52.38 -7.90 2.23
CA ARG A 130 -53.38 -8.29 3.22
C ARG A 130 -53.50 -7.20 4.29
N PRO A 131 -54.73 -6.90 4.77
CA PRO A 131 -54.91 -6.00 5.90
C PRO A 131 -54.17 -6.53 7.14
N ILE A 132 -53.33 -5.68 7.72
CA ILE A 132 -52.61 -5.86 8.98
C ILE A 132 -53.39 -5.11 10.05
N ALA A 133 -53.77 -5.81 11.12
CA ALA A 133 -54.46 -5.20 12.24
C ALA A 133 -53.53 -4.26 13.02
N ILE A 134 -54.08 -3.12 13.43
CA ILE A 134 -53.43 -2.22 14.39
C ILE A 134 -54.11 -2.39 15.74
N GLU A 135 -53.32 -2.78 16.73
CA GLU A 135 -53.78 -3.02 18.10
C GLU A 135 -53.30 -1.89 19.04
N PRO A 136 -54.07 -1.52 20.08
CA PRO A 136 -53.58 -0.62 21.12
C PRO A 136 -52.39 -1.25 21.86
N ASP A 137 -51.37 -0.43 22.16
CA ASP A 137 -50.17 -0.89 22.86
C ASP A 137 -49.81 0.05 24.03
N PRO A 138 -49.32 -0.47 25.17
CA PRO A 138 -48.94 0.36 26.32
C PRO A 138 -47.63 1.15 26.13
N ILE A 139 -46.96 1.07 24.97
CA ILE A 139 -45.76 1.87 24.68
C ILE A 139 -46.07 3.37 24.82
N MET A 140 -45.26 4.07 25.62
CA MET A 140 -45.48 5.47 25.98
C MET A 140 -44.55 6.45 25.24
N ARG A 141 -43.51 5.93 24.55
CA ARG A 141 -42.51 6.71 23.81
C ARG A 141 -41.74 5.81 22.84
N GLY A 142 -41.11 6.42 21.83
CA GLY A 142 -40.18 5.72 20.94
C GLY A 142 -40.83 4.68 20.04
N THR A 143 -39.97 3.84 19.47
CA THR A 143 -40.36 2.69 18.65
C THR A 143 -39.62 1.45 19.13
N ALA A 144 -40.31 0.31 19.15
CA ALA A 144 -39.75 -1.00 19.41
C ALA A 144 -40.06 -1.93 18.24
N ILE A 145 -39.02 -2.49 17.63
CA ILE A 145 -39.10 -3.44 16.53
C ILE A 145 -38.57 -4.78 17.01
N THR A 146 -39.38 -5.82 16.85
CA THR A 146 -38.97 -7.21 17.10
C THR A 146 -38.97 -7.94 15.77
N VAL A 147 -37.84 -8.54 15.40
CA VAL A 147 -37.69 -9.31 14.17
C VAL A 147 -37.15 -10.69 14.50
N ARG A 148 -37.71 -11.71 13.85
CA ARG A 148 -37.12 -13.05 13.89
C ARG A 148 -35.76 -13.06 13.17
N VAL A 149 -34.74 -13.55 13.86
CA VAL A 149 -33.36 -13.60 13.35
C VAL A 149 -33.16 -14.88 12.53
N PRO A 150 -32.71 -14.79 11.27
CA PRO A 150 -32.29 -15.95 10.49
C PRO A 150 -31.02 -16.60 11.07
N ASP A 151 -30.90 -17.92 10.97
CA ASP A 151 -29.74 -18.67 11.50
C ASP A 151 -28.39 -18.19 10.95
N GLU A 152 -28.37 -17.71 9.70
CA GLU A 152 -27.19 -17.13 9.05
C GLU A 152 -26.68 -15.87 9.76
N TRP A 153 -27.58 -15.06 10.33
CA TRP A 153 -27.22 -13.83 11.03
C TRP A 153 -26.61 -14.14 12.38
N LEU A 154 -27.08 -15.18 13.08
CA LEU A 154 -26.67 -15.51 14.46
C LEU A 154 -25.14 -15.64 14.59
N LYS A 155 -24.46 -16.14 13.56
CA LYS A 155 -23.00 -16.30 13.53
C LYS A 155 -22.22 -14.98 13.58
N THR A 156 -22.85 -13.89 13.15
CA THR A 156 -22.18 -12.59 12.92
C THR A 156 -22.88 -11.42 13.61
N LEU A 157 -24.06 -11.64 14.20
CA LEU A 157 -24.96 -10.58 14.66
C LEU A 157 -24.32 -9.65 15.68
N GLU A 158 -23.69 -10.20 16.72
CA GLU A 158 -23.02 -9.38 17.74
C GLU A 158 -21.91 -8.50 17.14
N ARG A 159 -21.10 -9.08 16.25
CA ARG A 159 -20.05 -8.34 15.53
C ARG A 159 -20.65 -7.26 14.63
N ASP A 160 -21.74 -7.56 13.93
CA ASP A 160 -22.40 -6.61 13.03
C ASP A 160 -23.08 -5.47 13.81
N VAL A 161 -23.66 -5.75 14.98
CA VAL A 161 -24.19 -4.73 15.90
C VAL A 161 -23.06 -3.84 16.42
N ALA A 162 -21.96 -4.42 16.90
CA ALA A 162 -20.80 -3.67 17.36
C ALA A 162 -20.22 -2.80 16.24
N ARG A 163 -20.11 -3.34 15.02
CA ARG A 163 -19.64 -2.61 13.84
C ARG A 163 -20.55 -1.43 13.51
N ALA A 164 -21.87 -1.61 13.53
CA ALA A 164 -22.83 -0.56 13.22
C ALA A 164 -22.87 0.54 14.30
N ALA A 165 -22.70 0.17 15.56
CA ALA A 165 -22.66 1.12 16.68
C ALA A 165 -21.36 1.95 16.74
N LYS A 166 -20.25 1.39 16.23
CA LYS A 166 -18.89 1.91 16.44
C LYS A 166 -18.75 3.41 16.12
N HIS A 167 -19.24 3.86 14.97
CA HIS A 167 -19.15 5.26 14.50
C HIS A 167 -20.52 5.96 14.40
N TYR A 168 -21.54 5.36 15.02
CA TYR A 168 -22.89 5.90 15.06
C TYR A 168 -22.98 6.96 16.17
N PRO A 169 -23.67 8.10 15.95
CA PRO A 169 -23.60 9.25 16.88
C PRO A 169 -24.47 9.13 18.13
N VAL A 170 -25.36 8.14 18.23
CA VAL A 170 -26.26 7.96 19.39
C VAL A 170 -25.83 6.73 20.20
N PRO A 171 -25.82 6.76 21.54
CA PRO A 171 -25.48 5.62 22.37
C PRO A 171 -26.27 4.35 22.04
N VAL A 172 -25.57 3.22 21.91
CA VAL A 172 -26.16 1.90 21.63
C VAL A 172 -25.84 0.93 22.75
N THR A 173 -26.83 0.15 23.17
CA THR A 173 -26.64 -0.98 24.08
C THR A 173 -26.92 -2.31 23.38
N TRP A 174 -26.15 -3.34 23.72
CA TRP A 174 -26.35 -4.73 23.30
C TRP A 174 -26.54 -5.62 24.52
N ASN A 175 -27.69 -6.29 24.62
CA ASN A 175 -28.05 -7.14 25.77
C ASN A 175 -27.87 -6.43 27.13
N GLY A 176 -28.17 -5.12 27.16
CA GLY A 176 -28.05 -4.27 28.35
C GLY A 176 -26.66 -3.69 28.62
N ALA A 177 -25.62 -4.11 27.89
CA ALA A 177 -24.28 -3.53 27.98
C ALA A 177 -24.10 -2.38 26.98
N VAL A 178 -23.46 -1.29 27.39
CA VAL A 178 -23.13 -0.16 26.49
C VAL A 178 -22.03 -0.60 25.53
N LEU A 179 -22.25 -0.41 24.23
CA LEU A 179 -21.24 -0.68 23.22
C LEU A 179 -20.23 0.47 23.13
N PRO A 180 -18.93 0.18 22.97
CA PRO A 180 -17.93 1.21 22.77
C PRO A 180 -18.16 1.92 21.43
N GLN A 181 -18.15 3.25 21.47
CA GLN A 181 -18.20 4.10 20.28
C GLN A 181 -16.87 4.84 20.16
N GLU A 182 -16.46 5.09 18.92
CA GLU A 182 -15.19 5.71 18.58
C GLU A 182 -15.44 6.86 17.60
N ASP A 183 -14.84 8.03 17.87
CA ASP A 183 -14.88 9.13 16.91
C ASP A 183 -14.26 8.65 15.59
N TRP A 184 -14.98 8.85 14.49
CA TRP A 184 -14.54 8.45 13.14
C TRP A 184 -13.19 9.08 12.76
N LEU A 185 -12.93 10.28 13.27
CA LEU A 185 -11.71 11.04 12.99
C LEU A 185 -10.67 10.94 14.11
N LYS A 186 -10.81 9.98 15.02
CA LYS A 186 -9.81 9.72 16.04
C LYS A 186 -8.44 9.47 15.39
N ASP A 187 -7.39 10.02 16.02
CA ASP A 187 -5.99 9.97 15.57
C ASP A 187 -5.69 10.79 14.30
N ALA A 188 -6.63 11.62 13.83
CA ALA A 188 -6.33 12.61 12.80
C ALA A 188 -5.32 13.65 13.33
N VAL A 189 -4.33 13.99 12.50
CA VAL A 189 -3.31 15.00 12.83
C VAL A 189 -3.86 16.43 12.66
N HIS A 190 -4.93 16.58 11.88
CA HIS A 190 -5.66 17.83 11.68
C HIS A 190 -7.14 17.52 11.48
N VAL A 191 -8.02 18.33 12.08
CA VAL A 191 -9.47 18.24 11.86
C VAL A 191 -10.02 19.64 11.64
N GLU A 192 -10.81 19.81 10.58
CA GLU A 192 -11.53 21.06 10.32
C GLU A 192 -12.98 20.81 9.89
N GLU A 193 -13.84 21.80 10.11
CA GLU A 193 -15.24 21.76 9.70
C GLU A 193 -15.47 22.44 8.34
N TRP A 194 -16.31 21.84 7.52
CA TRP A 194 -16.69 22.37 6.20
C TRP A 194 -18.15 22.03 5.90
N TYR A 195 -19.03 23.03 5.81
CA TYR A 195 -20.45 22.87 5.41
C TYR A 195 -21.13 21.59 5.93
N GLY A 196 -21.10 21.38 7.25
CA GLY A 196 -21.78 20.26 7.90
C GLY A 196 -21.06 18.92 7.84
N VAL A 197 -19.76 18.93 7.50
CA VAL A 197 -18.86 17.79 7.67
C VAL A 197 -17.65 18.18 8.52
N ARG A 198 -17.02 17.17 9.14
CA ARG A 198 -15.67 17.25 9.70
C ARG A 198 -14.71 16.53 8.78
N ILE A 199 -13.61 17.16 8.39
CA ILE A 199 -12.55 16.59 7.57
C ILE A 199 -11.36 16.31 8.48
N GLY A 200 -11.02 15.05 8.66
CA GLY A 200 -9.84 14.62 9.42
C GLY A 200 -8.72 14.17 8.49
N VAL A 201 -7.54 14.77 8.62
CA VAL A 201 -6.34 14.44 7.84
C VAL A 201 -5.44 13.51 8.66
N PHE A 202 -4.84 12.53 7.99
CA PHE A 202 -3.96 11.52 8.58
C PHE A 202 -2.67 11.44 7.76
N GLN A 203 -1.55 11.28 8.45
CA GLN A 203 -0.28 10.89 7.85
C GLN A 203 -0.11 9.38 8.02
N LYS A 204 -0.10 8.62 6.93
CA LYS A 204 0.02 7.16 6.95
C LYS A 204 1.10 6.67 6.01
N HIS A 205 1.60 5.47 6.27
CA HIS A 205 2.42 4.72 5.31
C HIS A 205 1.50 4.09 4.25
N PRO A 206 1.89 4.05 2.96
CA PRO A 206 1.06 3.55 1.87
C PRO A 206 0.59 2.10 2.05
N SER A 207 1.40 1.26 2.72
CA SER A 207 1.05 -0.14 3.01
C SER A 207 -0.08 -0.34 4.03
N HIS A 208 -0.50 0.73 4.74
CA HIS A 208 -1.58 0.68 5.75
C HIS A 208 -2.93 1.17 5.23
N TYR A 209 -3.09 1.29 3.92
CA TYR A 209 -4.31 1.80 3.30
C TYR A 209 -4.85 0.85 2.23
N SER A 210 -6.14 0.49 2.34
CA SER A 210 -6.86 -0.24 1.29
C SER A 210 -7.90 0.67 0.64
N SER A 211 -8.08 0.56 -0.68
CA SER A 211 -9.20 1.17 -1.40
C SER A 211 -10.58 0.68 -0.91
N ARG A 212 -10.62 -0.37 -0.09
CA ARG A 212 -11.82 -0.90 0.55
C ARG A 212 -12.16 -0.23 1.90
N ASP A 213 -11.25 0.57 2.46
CA ASP A 213 -11.51 1.27 3.71
C ASP A 213 -12.52 2.41 3.49
N GLY A 214 -13.53 2.49 4.35
CA GLY A 214 -14.48 3.61 4.32
C GLY A 214 -13.75 4.95 4.46
N ARG A 215 -14.09 5.90 3.57
CA ARG A 215 -13.54 7.27 3.57
C ARG A 215 -14.54 8.30 4.06
N LEU A 216 -15.83 8.00 3.98
CA LEU A 216 -16.90 8.79 4.55
C LEU A 216 -17.60 8.01 5.65
N ASN A 217 -17.97 8.70 6.73
CA ASN A 217 -18.94 8.23 7.71
C ASN A 217 -20.22 9.04 7.58
N PHE A 218 -21.33 8.38 7.25
CA PHE A 218 -22.66 8.97 7.23
C PHE A 218 -23.45 8.40 8.40
N HIS A 219 -23.30 9.00 9.57
CA HIS A 219 -23.97 8.57 10.81
C HIS A 219 -23.83 7.06 11.10
N GLY A 220 -22.60 6.53 11.10
CA GLY A 220 -22.31 5.12 11.36
C GLY A 220 -22.27 4.23 10.11
N LEU A 221 -22.81 4.70 8.97
CA LEU A 221 -22.63 4.03 7.69
C LEU A 221 -21.33 4.50 7.04
N THR A 222 -20.32 3.62 7.05
CA THR A 222 -19.02 3.91 6.44
C THR A 222 -18.98 3.42 4.99
N ILE A 223 -18.58 4.30 4.08
CA ILE A 223 -18.56 4.00 2.63
C ILE A 223 -17.25 4.42 1.98
N PRO A 224 -16.78 3.69 0.96
CA PRO A 224 -15.66 4.13 0.15
C PRO A 224 -16.04 5.41 -0.61
N CYS A 225 -15.06 6.29 -0.78
CA CYS A 225 -15.17 7.48 -1.60
C CYS A 225 -13.78 7.83 -2.10
N ASP A 226 -13.67 8.14 -3.38
CA ASP A 226 -12.44 8.67 -3.95
C ASP A 226 -12.25 10.10 -3.45
N LEU A 227 -11.36 10.27 -2.47
CA LEU A 227 -11.00 11.54 -1.87
C LEU A 227 -9.53 11.83 -2.17
N PRO A 228 -9.16 13.09 -2.41
CA PRO A 228 -7.77 13.46 -2.67
C PRO A 228 -6.80 12.96 -1.59
N TYR A 229 -5.58 12.70 -2.02
CA TYR A 229 -4.42 12.43 -1.18
C TYR A 229 -3.21 13.17 -1.74
N VAL A 230 -2.24 13.47 -0.90
CA VAL A 230 -0.96 14.06 -1.29
C VAL A 230 0.15 13.15 -0.79
N GLN A 231 1.12 12.86 -1.65
CA GLN A 231 2.26 12.01 -1.32
C GLN A 231 3.52 12.86 -1.31
N GLU A 232 4.32 12.73 -0.27
CA GLU A 232 5.66 13.28 -0.24
C GLU A 232 6.63 12.41 -1.06
N VAL A 233 7.66 13.04 -1.61
CA VAL A 233 8.69 12.38 -2.41
C VAL A 233 9.56 11.48 -1.53
N ASP A 234 10.12 10.42 -2.12
CA ASP A 234 10.92 9.38 -1.46
C ASP A 234 10.13 8.64 -0.35
N ARG A 235 10.81 8.35 0.76
CA ARG A 235 10.28 7.79 2.03
C ARG A 235 9.36 8.74 2.81
N GLY A 236 8.78 9.74 2.14
CA GLY A 236 7.91 10.73 2.74
C GLY A 236 6.54 10.18 3.16
N GLY A 237 5.79 10.97 3.93
CA GLY A 237 4.46 10.57 4.40
C GLY A 237 3.39 10.64 3.31
N HIS A 238 2.37 9.78 3.40
CA HIS A 238 1.14 9.93 2.62
C HIS A 238 0.08 10.63 3.46
N TRP A 239 -0.43 11.74 2.93
CA TRP A 239 -1.47 12.54 3.54
C TRP A 239 -2.82 12.18 2.94
N ILE A 240 -3.69 11.59 3.77
CA ILE A 240 -5.03 11.16 3.37
C ILE A 240 -6.07 11.80 4.28
N ALA A 241 -7.33 11.85 3.84
CA ALA A 241 -8.42 12.39 4.65
C ALA A 241 -9.60 11.43 4.80
N ARG A 242 -10.21 11.41 5.98
CA ARG A 242 -11.54 10.83 6.20
C ARG A 242 -12.51 11.94 6.52
N VAL A 243 -13.78 11.74 6.18
CA VAL A 243 -14.82 12.75 6.40
C VAL A 243 -15.93 12.15 7.25
N ASP A 244 -16.34 12.88 8.28
CA ASP A 244 -17.51 12.59 9.10
C ASP A 244 -18.64 13.56 8.73
N ILE A 245 -19.75 13.03 8.24
CA ILE A 245 -20.90 13.82 7.76
C ILE A 245 -21.93 13.91 8.89
N PHE A 246 -22.26 15.13 9.30
CA PHE A 246 -23.29 15.38 10.31
C PHE A 246 -24.49 16.20 9.82
N ASP A 247 -24.32 17.09 8.83
CA ASP A 247 -25.40 17.88 8.21
C ASP A 247 -25.01 18.42 6.82
N ALA A 248 -24.88 17.53 5.82
CA ALA A 248 -24.43 17.92 4.47
C ALA A 248 -25.40 17.46 3.36
N PRO A 249 -26.55 18.16 3.18
CA PRO A 249 -27.57 17.79 2.18
C PRO A 249 -27.05 17.79 0.73
N GLN A 250 -25.97 18.52 0.46
CA GLN A 250 -25.30 18.55 -0.83
C GLN A 250 -24.57 17.24 -1.17
N ILE A 251 -24.23 16.42 -0.15
CA ILE A 251 -23.59 15.11 -0.33
C ILE A 251 -24.69 14.05 -0.32
N GLN A 252 -24.98 13.49 -1.49
CA GLN A 252 -26.03 12.50 -1.66
C GLN A 252 -25.44 11.10 -1.81
N LEU A 253 -26.15 10.10 -1.30
CA LEU A 253 -25.78 8.69 -1.46
C LEU A 253 -26.68 8.03 -2.50
N VAL A 254 -26.11 7.09 -3.26
CA VAL A 254 -26.86 6.34 -4.27
C VAL A 254 -27.92 5.50 -3.57
N LEU A 255 -29.19 5.80 -3.85
CA LEU A 255 -30.32 5.07 -3.32
C LEU A 255 -30.54 3.76 -4.10
N PRO A 256 -31.06 2.70 -3.46
CA PRO A 256 -31.45 2.62 -2.04
C PRO A 256 -30.35 2.11 -1.10
N ALA A 257 -29.32 1.47 -1.64
CA ALA A 257 -28.35 0.73 -0.84
C ALA A 257 -27.35 1.63 -0.10
N ARG A 258 -27.17 2.89 -0.52
CA ARG A 258 -26.30 3.90 0.10
C ARG A 258 -24.85 3.45 0.27
N LYS A 259 -24.33 2.65 -0.67
CA LYS A 259 -22.96 2.12 -0.63
C LYS A 259 -21.95 3.00 -1.36
N GLU A 260 -22.46 3.99 -2.11
CA GLU A 260 -21.69 4.87 -2.96
C GLU A 260 -22.25 6.30 -2.85
N VAL A 261 -21.41 7.28 -3.14
CA VAL A 261 -21.79 8.68 -3.27
C VAL A 261 -22.30 8.97 -4.66
N VAL A 262 -23.25 9.89 -4.78
CA VAL A 262 -23.69 10.45 -6.06
C VAL A 262 -22.64 11.46 -6.53
N GLU A 263 -22.10 11.26 -7.73
CA GLU A 263 -21.21 12.23 -8.37
C GLU A 263 -21.99 13.50 -8.75
N ASN A 264 -21.78 14.57 -7.99
CA ASN A 264 -22.45 15.86 -8.12
C ASN A 264 -21.52 17.03 -7.75
N THR A 265 -22.02 18.27 -7.80
CA THR A 265 -21.22 19.45 -7.42
C THR A 265 -20.85 19.50 -5.93
N GLY A 266 -21.65 18.87 -5.06
CA GLY A 266 -21.41 18.81 -3.62
C GLY A 266 -20.20 17.94 -3.28
N ILE A 267 -20.08 16.74 -3.87
CA ILE A 267 -18.91 15.88 -3.67
C ILE A 267 -17.66 16.46 -4.33
N ALA A 268 -17.80 17.13 -5.49
CA ALA A 268 -16.68 17.85 -6.11
C ALA A 268 -16.14 18.95 -5.18
N ALA A 269 -17.02 19.78 -4.61
CA ALA A 269 -16.64 20.80 -3.64
C ALA A 269 -16.05 20.21 -2.34
N LEU A 270 -16.52 19.04 -1.90
CA LEU A 270 -15.91 18.32 -0.78
C LEU A 270 -14.48 17.90 -1.10
N ARG A 271 -14.22 17.39 -2.31
CA ARG A 271 -12.86 17.00 -2.73
C ARG A 271 -11.93 18.21 -2.72
N ASP A 272 -12.37 19.36 -3.21
CA ASP A 272 -11.61 20.62 -3.16
C ASP A 272 -11.31 21.03 -1.70
N ALA A 273 -12.30 20.93 -0.82
CA ALA A 273 -12.13 21.21 0.61
C ALA A 273 -11.16 20.23 1.29
N VAL A 274 -11.23 18.95 0.95
CA VAL A 274 -10.30 17.92 1.44
C VAL A 274 -8.87 18.21 0.98
N ARG A 275 -8.67 18.61 -0.28
CA ARG A 275 -7.34 18.98 -0.79
C ARG A 275 -6.77 20.16 0.00
N LEU A 276 -7.57 21.20 0.25
CA LEU A 276 -7.18 22.34 1.09
C LEU A 276 -6.85 21.93 2.52
N ALA A 277 -7.67 21.08 3.13
CA ALA A 277 -7.44 20.58 4.50
C ALA A 277 -6.11 19.81 4.60
N ILE A 278 -5.76 19.02 3.59
CA ILE A 278 -4.47 18.31 3.53
C ILE A 278 -3.30 19.31 3.51
N TYR A 279 -3.33 20.32 2.63
CA TYR A 279 -2.26 21.31 2.58
C TYR A 279 -2.17 22.16 3.85
N ARG A 280 -3.30 22.48 4.51
CA ARG A 280 -3.29 23.15 5.82
C ARG A 280 -2.67 22.28 6.91
N ALA A 281 -2.93 20.97 6.88
CA ALA A 281 -2.29 20.04 7.81
C ALA A 281 -0.77 19.99 7.59
N ILE A 282 -0.32 20.02 6.33
CA ILE A 282 1.10 20.09 5.97
C ILE A 282 1.71 21.43 6.40
N GLU A 283 1.00 22.54 6.20
CA GLU A 283 1.41 23.86 6.68
C GLU A 283 1.59 23.88 8.21
N ALA A 284 0.64 23.29 8.93
CA ALA A 284 0.69 23.18 10.39
C ALA A 284 1.84 22.27 10.88
N ALA A 285 2.25 21.27 10.10
CA ALA A 285 3.43 20.46 10.39
C ALA A 285 4.75 21.24 10.23
N GLY A 286 4.74 22.36 9.49
CA GLY A 286 5.83 23.33 9.38
C GLY A 286 6.99 22.93 8.46
N THR A 287 7.12 21.65 8.12
CA THR A 287 8.11 21.11 7.19
C THR A 287 7.47 20.03 6.33
N HIS A 288 8.01 19.80 5.13
CA HIS A 288 7.47 18.82 4.19
C HIS A 288 8.49 18.34 3.16
N ARG A 289 8.08 17.29 2.44
CA ARG A 289 8.81 16.70 1.30
C ARG A 289 7.97 16.63 0.01
N LEU A 290 7.02 17.55 -0.15
CA LEU A 290 6.21 17.66 -1.35
C LEU A 290 7.02 17.86 -2.64
N SER A 291 6.51 17.30 -3.74
CA SER A 291 6.98 17.63 -5.07
C SER A 291 6.82 19.13 -5.36
N ALA A 292 7.62 19.67 -6.27
CA ALA A 292 7.48 21.05 -6.73
C ALA A 292 6.14 21.29 -7.47
N HIS A 293 5.48 20.21 -7.95
CA HIS A 293 4.13 20.29 -8.48
C HIS A 293 3.12 20.60 -7.36
N ASP A 294 3.08 19.75 -6.32
CA ASP A 294 2.15 19.90 -5.19
C ASP A 294 2.41 21.19 -4.39
N TRP A 295 3.68 21.59 -4.26
CA TRP A 295 4.04 22.85 -3.61
C TRP A 295 3.50 24.08 -4.35
N ARG A 296 3.55 24.07 -5.69
CA ARG A 296 2.94 25.13 -6.51
C ARG A 296 1.42 25.05 -6.48
N GLU A 297 0.84 23.85 -6.46
CA GLU A 297 -0.61 23.66 -6.29
C GLU A 297 -1.07 24.27 -4.96
N ALA A 298 -0.44 23.95 -3.83
CA ALA A 298 -0.74 24.51 -2.52
C ALA A 298 -0.73 26.05 -2.55
N ARG A 299 0.30 26.65 -3.17
CA ARG A 299 0.40 28.09 -3.34
C ARG A 299 -0.74 28.66 -4.20
N SER A 300 -1.12 27.98 -5.28
CA SER A 300 -2.24 28.40 -6.15
C SER A 300 -3.58 28.36 -5.41
N LEU A 301 -3.69 27.49 -4.40
CA LEU A 301 -4.84 27.38 -3.50
C LEU A 301 -4.76 28.35 -2.29
N GLY A 302 -3.75 29.22 -2.25
CA GLY A 302 -3.59 30.25 -1.22
C GLY A 302 -2.90 29.77 0.06
N ILE A 303 -2.27 28.59 0.05
CA ILE A 303 -1.53 28.02 1.19
C ILE A 303 -0.04 28.19 0.92
N ALA A 304 0.64 28.97 1.78
CA ALA A 304 2.03 29.35 1.57
C ALA A 304 2.97 28.43 2.36
N LEU A 305 3.38 27.34 1.72
CA LEU A 305 4.35 26.40 2.29
C LEU A 305 5.80 26.88 2.07
N PRO A 306 6.74 26.60 2.99
CA PRO A 306 8.17 26.82 2.76
C PRO A 306 8.69 25.94 1.60
N GLU A 307 9.95 26.11 1.20
CA GLU A 307 10.56 25.09 0.32
C GLU A 307 10.64 23.74 1.05
N ALA A 308 10.60 22.64 0.30
CA ALA A 308 10.76 21.30 0.87
C ALA A 308 12.10 21.17 1.61
N GLU A 309 12.15 20.30 2.62
CA GLU A 309 13.38 20.12 3.40
C GLU A 309 14.58 19.79 2.47
N PRO A 310 15.71 20.49 2.59
CA PRO A 310 16.82 20.40 1.65
C PRO A 310 17.73 19.21 1.95
N TYR A 311 17.23 18.01 1.67
CA TYR A 311 18.02 16.78 1.76
C TYR A 311 17.73 15.84 0.61
N LEU A 312 18.66 14.93 0.34
CA LEU A 312 18.48 13.82 -0.61
C LEU A 312 19.09 12.56 -0.01
N PHE A 313 18.84 11.41 -0.63
CA PHE A 313 19.45 10.16 -0.20
C PHE A 313 20.77 9.94 -0.94
N ALA A 314 21.76 9.43 -0.22
CA ALA A 314 23.07 9.11 -0.78
C ALA A 314 22.92 8.13 -1.94
N TRP A 315 23.55 8.45 -3.07
CA TRP A 315 23.47 7.63 -4.27
C TRP A 315 24.13 6.27 -4.04
N THR A 316 23.44 5.24 -4.52
CA THR A 316 23.96 3.89 -4.66
C THR A 316 23.67 3.44 -6.09
N ALA A 317 24.64 2.82 -6.76
CA ALA A 317 24.43 2.28 -8.08
C ALA A 317 23.32 1.21 -8.04
N TYR A 318 22.37 1.34 -8.96
CA TYR A 318 21.33 0.34 -9.15
C TYR A 318 21.92 -0.96 -9.68
N ALA A 319 21.39 -2.08 -9.20
CA ALA A 319 21.59 -3.37 -9.82
C ALA A 319 20.68 -3.48 -11.06
N ALA A 320 21.09 -4.28 -12.04
CA ALA A 320 20.25 -4.59 -13.20
C ALA A 320 18.92 -5.23 -12.77
N ASP A 321 18.96 -6.07 -11.73
CA ASP A 321 17.78 -6.56 -11.06
C ASP A 321 17.14 -5.47 -10.18
N SER A 322 16.08 -4.86 -10.71
CA SER A 322 15.31 -3.83 -10.01
C SER A 322 14.72 -4.28 -8.66
N SER A 323 14.53 -5.58 -8.44
CA SER A 323 14.01 -6.09 -7.15
C SER A 323 15.01 -5.91 -6.00
N ARG A 324 16.29 -5.66 -6.32
CA ARG A 324 17.36 -5.38 -5.35
C ARG A 324 17.56 -3.90 -5.08
N ASN A 325 16.89 -3.04 -5.83
CA ASN A 325 17.03 -1.59 -5.76
C ASN A 325 16.09 -1.01 -4.71
N TYR A 326 16.44 -1.22 -3.44
CA TYR A 326 15.72 -0.62 -2.32
C TYR A 326 16.21 0.81 -2.08
N GLU A 327 15.29 1.70 -1.73
CA GLU A 327 15.64 3.01 -1.18
C GLU A 327 16.41 2.81 0.13
N SER A 328 17.74 2.77 0.05
CA SER A 328 18.64 2.38 1.16
C SER A 328 19.67 3.46 1.52
N GLY A 329 19.88 4.45 0.64
CA GLY A 329 20.78 5.57 0.87
C GLY A 329 20.52 6.29 2.19
N ALA A 330 21.59 6.81 2.81
CA ALA A 330 21.50 7.64 4.01
C ALA A 330 21.09 9.07 3.66
N ARG A 331 20.42 9.78 4.60
CA ARG A 331 20.04 11.19 4.40
C ARG A 331 21.29 12.09 4.35
N VAL A 332 21.43 12.84 3.25
CA VAL A 332 22.50 13.82 3.02
C VAL A 332 21.91 15.23 3.02
N THR A 333 22.52 16.14 3.77
CA THR A 333 22.08 17.56 3.93
C THR A 333 23.16 18.56 3.49
N ASP A 334 24.27 18.08 2.93
CA ASP A 334 25.38 18.91 2.47
C ASP A 334 24.95 19.79 1.28
N THR A 335 25.09 21.10 1.40
CA THR A 335 24.71 22.05 0.34
C THR A 335 25.57 21.93 -0.93
N GLY A 336 26.73 21.28 -0.85
CA GLY A 336 27.61 20.96 -1.98
C GLY A 336 27.39 19.55 -2.54
N MET A 337 26.29 18.87 -2.19
CA MET A 337 25.94 17.57 -2.76
C MET A 337 25.77 17.64 -4.29
N VAL A 338 26.05 16.53 -4.96
CA VAL A 338 26.01 16.43 -6.41
C VAL A 338 24.94 15.43 -6.82
N LEU A 339 24.01 15.89 -7.67
CA LEU A 339 22.92 15.08 -8.20
C LEU A 339 23.46 14.03 -9.16
N MET A 340 23.23 12.77 -8.82
CA MET A 340 23.52 11.62 -9.66
C MET A 340 22.20 11.10 -10.24
N PRO A 341 21.97 11.23 -11.56
CA PRO A 341 20.82 10.62 -12.20
C PRO A 341 20.93 9.09 -12.24
N ASP A 342 19.85 8.47 -12.67
CA ASP A 342 19.81 7.03 -12.91
C ASP A 342 20.72 6.70 -14.09
N PHE A 343 21.84 6.05 -13.79
CA PHE A 343 22.73 5.45 -14.77
C PHE A 343 22.47 3.95 -14.84
N ASP A 344 22.61 3.40 -16.05
CA ASP A 344 22.51 1.95 -16.26
C ASP A 344 23.49 1.19 -15.35
N ALA A 345 23.04 0.06 -14.82
CA ALA A 345 23.82 -0.75 -13.87
C ALA A 345 25.18 -1.18 -14.45
N LEU A 346 25.28 -1.36 -15.77
CA LEU A 346 26.51 -1.68 -16.49
C LEU A 346 27.62 -0.67 -16.26
N ILE A 347 27.25 0.61 -16.10
CA ILE A 347 28.18 1.73 -15.85
C ILE A 347 28.17 2.12 -14.38
N GLY A 348 27.00 2.14 -13.75
CA GLY A 348 26.82 2.52 -12.35
C GLY A 348 27.62 1.64 -11.39
N GLN A 349 27.61 0.31 -11.56
CA GLN A 349 28.27 -0.62 -10.64
C GLN A 349 29.80 -0.46 -10.63
N PRO A 350 30.52 -0.47 -11.78
CA PRO A 350 31.95 -0.20 -11.78
C PRO A 350 32.28 1.23 -11.33
N ALA A 351 31.40 2.20 -11.63
CA ALA A 351 31.62 3.58 -11.22
C ALA A 351 31.53 3.75 -9.71
N GLN A 352 30.56 3.11 -9.05
CA GLN A 352 30.45 3.09 -7.59
C GLN A 352 31.75 2.55 -6.95
N ALA A 353 32.30 1.46 -7.49
CA ALA A 353 33.56 0.90 -7.00
C ALA A 353 34.73 1.89 -7.15
N ALA A 354 34.85 2.58 -8.29
CA ALA A 354 35.87 3.58 -8.54
C ALA A 354 35.73 4.82 -7.62
N ILE A 355 34.50 5.32 -7.48
CA ILE A 355 34.16 6.49 -6.67
C ILE A 355 34.41 6.24 -5.18
N ALA A 356 34.14 5.02 -4.71
CA ALA A 356 34.41 4.62 -3.33
C ALA A 356 35.91 4.69 -2.97
N LYS A 357 36.80 4.45 -3.95
CA LYS A 357 38.25 4.61 -3.78
C LYS A 357 38.67 6.07 -3.82
N HIS A 358 38.15 6.82 -4.78
CA HIS A 358 38.42 8.25 -4.91
C HIS A 358 37.26 8.95 -5.64
N ASN A 359 36.56 9.83 -4.91
CA ASN A 359 35.43 10.60 -5.43
C ASN A 359 35.93 11.88 -6.13
N PRO A 360 35.79 12.01 -7.47
CA PRO A 360 36.27 13.17 -8.20
C PRO A 360 35.25 14.33 -8.28
N PHE A 361 34.03 14.16 -7.77
CA PHE A 361 32.90 15.09 -7.99
C PHE A 361 32.87 16.29 -7.01
N GLY A 362 33.80 16.36 -6.06
CA GLY A 362 33.94 17.50 -5.13
C GLY A 362 32.90 17.58 -4.01
N GLY A 363 31.91 16.69 -3.99
CA GLY A 363 30.88 16.61 -2.95
C GLY A 363 30.27 15.21 -2.84
N PRO A 364 29.42 14.95 -1.83
CA PRO A 364 28.71 13.68 -1.70
C PRO A 364 27.71 13.51 -2.85
N LEU A 365 27.68 12.32 -3.44
CA LEU A 365 26.74 11.98 -4.49
C LEU A 365 25.39 11.60 -3.89
N VAL A 366 24.32 12.10 -4.47
CA VAL A 366 22.94 11.89 -4.02
C VAL A 366 22.04 11.55 -5.19
N GLU A 367 21.02 10.73 -4.96
CA GLU A 367 20.03 10.38 -5.97
C GLU A 367 19.31 11.63 -6.47
N ALA A 368 19.28 11.83 -7.79
CA ALA A 368 18.56 12.93 -8.38
C ALA A 368 17.05 12.69 -8.26
N GLN A 369 16.33 13.67 -7.72
CA GLN A 369 14.88 13.63 -7.54
C GLN A 369 14.21 14.72 -8.35
N ASP A 370 13.79 14.35 -9.56
CA ASP A 370 13.17 15.27 -10.52
C ASP A 370 11.91 15.96 -9.98
N ALA A 371 11.24 15.32 -9.01
CA ALA A 371 10.11 15.91 -8.30
C ALA A 371 10.45 17.21 -7.56
N PHE A 372 11.72 17.47 -7.24
CA PHE A 372 12.17 18.72 -6.60
C PHE A 372 12.61 19.81 -7.59
N LYS A 373 12.60 19.57 -8.91
CA LYS A 373 12.93 20.59 -9.90
C LYS A 373 12.03 21.83 -9.77
N GLY A 374 12.66 22.97 -9.50
CA GLY A 374 11.99 24.24 -9.22
C GLY A 374 12.03 24.71 -7.77
N TYR A 375 12.58 23.93 -6.84
CA TYR A 375 12.98 24.43 -5.54
C TYR A 375 14.34 25.12 -5.65
N GLY A 376 14.49 26.28 -5.00
CA GLY A 376 15.71 27.09 -5.08
C GLY A 376 16.95 26.35 -4.59
N TRP A 377 16.84 25.55 -3.52
CA TRP A 377 17.96 24.75 -3.03
C TRP A 377 18.36 23.59 -3.96
N TYR A 378 17.42 23.03 -4.71
CA TYR A 378 17.68 21.88 -5.59
C TYR A 378 18.27 22.32 -6.93
N ASP A 379 17.73 23.40 -7.52
CA ASP A 379 18.11 23.88 -8.84
C ASP A 379 19.54 24.45 -8.92
N ILE A 380 20.18 24.72 -7.78
CA ILE A 380 21.57 25.20 -7.72
C ILE A 380 22.62 24.08 -7.59
N LEU A 381 22.20 22.84 -7.33
CA LEU A 381 23.12 21.73 -7.12
C LEU A 381 23.84 21.36 -8.43
N ALA A 382 25.09 20.92 -8.31
CA ALA A 382 25.79 20.34 -9.46
C ALA A 382 25.14 19.00 -9.85
N ARG A 383 25.17 18.65 -11.12
CA ARG A 383 24.57 17.42 -11.65
C ARG A 383 25.56 16.67 -12.53
N VAL A 384 25.63 15.36 -12.37
CA VAL A 384 26.35 14.50 -13.33
C VAL A 384 25.46 14.32 -14.56
N GLU A 385 26.02 14.60 -15.74
CA GLU A 385 25.31 14.56 -17.01
C GLU A 385 25.65 13.32 -17.84
N ASP A 386 26.89 12.84 -17.71
CA ASP A 386 27.41 11.70 -18.48
C ASP A 386 28.46 10.96 -17.66
N MET A 387 28.54 9.64 -17.84
CA MET A 387 29.53 8.76 -17.25
C MET A 387 29.96 7.69 -18.26
N ARG A 388 31.27 7.51 -18.40
CA ARG A 388 31.87 6.55 -19.33
C ARG A 388 33.24 6.08 -18.85
N PHE A 389 33.72 4.98 -19.40
CA PHE A 389 35.06 4.48 -19.10
C PHE A 389 35.98 4.63 -20.30
N ARG A 390 37.17 5.19 -20.06
CA ARG A 390 38.28 5.14 -21.01
C ARG A 390 39.17 3.94 -20.67
N VAL A 391 39.34 3.05 -21.63
CA VAL A 391 40.14 1.84 -21.50
C VAL A 391 41.37 1.95 -22.40
N THR A 392 42.54 1.60 -21.86
CA THR A 392 43.80 1.51 -22.63
C THR A 392 44.27 0.05 -22.64
N GLN A 393 44.34 -0.53 -23.84
CA GLN A 393 44.78 -1.89 -24.11
C GLN A 393 45.90 -1.89 -25.18
N GLY A 394 47.14 -2.18 -24.76
CA GLY A 394 48.33 -2.04 -25.61
C GLY A 394 48.46 -0.60 -26.15
N ASP A 395 48.55 -0.46 -27.47
CA ASP A 395 48.62 0.85 -28.15
C ASP A 395 47.24 1.46 -28.43
N ARG A 396 46.15 0.81 -27.98
CA ARG A 396 44.77 1.24 -28.25
C ARG A 396 44.17 1.92 -27.02
N THR A 397 43.46 3.02 -27.26
CA THR A 397 42.59 3.66 -26.26
C THR A 397 41.20 3.82 -26.85
N PHE A 398 40.19 3.36 -26.12
CA PHE A 398 38.79 3.45 -26.53
C PHE A 398 37.88 3.82 -25.34
N ILE A 399 36.66 4.24 -25.66
CA ILE A 399 35.64 4.60 -24.68
C ILE A 399 34.55 3.54 -24.73
N VAL A 400 34.10 3.09 -23.57
CA VAL A 400 32.93 2.24 -23.40
C VAL A 400 31.90 2.94 -22.51
N SER A 401 30.63 2.72 -22.81
CA SER A 401 29.49 3.18 -22.01
C SER A 401 28.33 2.18 -22.17
N ASP A 402 27.22 2.44 -21.49
CA ASP A 402 25.94 1.73 -21.62
C ASP A 402 25.43 1.57 -23.07
N SER A 403 25.78 2.50 -23.95
CA SER A 403 25.36 2.56 -25.35
C SER A 403 26.52 2.40 -26.33
N ARG A 404 27.74 2.26 -25.82
CA ARG A 404 28.97 2.21 -26.62
C ARG A 404 29.77 0.96 -26.33
N GLU A 405 29.76 0.06 -27.30
CA GLU A 405 30.52 -1.18 -27.33
C GLU A 405 32.04 -0.96 -27.32
N ALA A 406 32.75 -2.02 -26.93
CA ALA A 406 34.17 -2.13 -27.17
C ALA A 406 34.46 -2.39 -28.66
N PRO A 407 35.61 -1.94 -29.20
CA PRO A 407 36.03 -2.32 -30.55
C PRO A 407 36.13 -3.83 -30.72
N ALA A 408 35.80 -4.35 -31.91
CA ALA A 408 35.78 -5.80 -32.17
C ALA A 408 37.12 -6.52 -31.96
N GLU A 409 38.24 -5.80 -32.03
CA GLU A 409 39.57 -6.33 -31.78
C GLU A 409 40.12 -5.98 -30.38
N ALA A 410 39.25 -5.54 -29.47
CA ALA A 410 39.56 -5.47 -28.04
C ALA A 410 39.39 -6.85 -27.41
N GLU A 411 40.35 -7.25 -26.57
CA GLU A 411 40.31 -8.55 -25.88
C GLU A 411 39.78 -8.36 -24.45
N ASN A 412 38.94 -9.29 -24.00
CA ASN A 412 38.45 -9.32 -22.62
C ASN A 412 39.58 -9.65 -21.64
N GLY A 413 39.45 -9.18 -20.40
CA GLY A 413 40.39 -9.45 -19.31
C GLY A 413 41.32 -8.26 -19.02
N TRP A 414 42.61 -8.53 -18.89
CA TRP A 414 43.58 -7.55 -18.37
C TRP A 414 43.91 -6.41 -19.35
N VAL A 415 43.83 -5.17 -18.87
CA VAL A 415 44.17 -3.94 -19.59
C VAL A 415 45.13 -3.05 -18.80
N GLU A 416 45.87 -2.16 -19.45
CA GLU A 416 46.89 -1.32 -18.81
C GLU A 416 46.30 -0.22 -17.92
N ALA A 417 45.20 0.39 -18.35
CA ALA A 417 44.55 1.47 -17.58
C ALA A 417 43.04 1.54 -17.86
N ILE A 418 42.29 1.88 -16.82
CA ILE A 418 40.86 2.21 -16.90
C ILE A 418 40.65 3.50 -16.12
N THR A 419 39.99 4.47 -16.75
CA THR A 419 39.65 5.76 -16.14
C THR A 419 38.15 5.98 -16.28
N LEU A 420 37.45 6.17 -15.16
CA LEU A 420 36.10 6.71 -15.15
C LEU A 420 36.18 8.19 -15.53
N GLU A 421 35.46 8.57 -16.58
CA GLU A 421 35.29 9.95 -17.00
C GLU A 421 33.82 10.33 -16.85
N ALA A 422 33.58 11.50 -16.28
CA ALA A 422 32.24 12.04 -16.13
C ALA A 422 32.22 13.51 -16.50
N THR A 423 31.08 13.95 -17.02
CA THR A 423 30.81 15.38 -17.23
C THR A 423 29.80 15.83 -16.19
N MET A 424 30.09 16.92 -15.50
CA MET A 424 29.19 17.56 -14.56
C MET A 424 28.73 18.91 -15.09
N SER A 425 27.47 19.26 -14.87
CA SER A 425 26.98 20.62 -15.02
C SER A 425 26.88 21.31 -13.67
N HIS A 426 27.30 22.58 -13.60
CA HIS A 426 27.08 23.43 -12.44
C HIS A 426 27.05 24.91 -12.87
N ALA A 427 26.01 25.64 -12.45
CA ALA A 427 25.81 27.06 -12.77
C ALA A 427 25.92 27.39 -14.28
N GLY A 428 25.49 26.47 -15.15
CA GLY A 428 25.54 26.62 -16.62
C GLY A 428 26.91 26.34 -17.26
N ALA A 429 27.91 25.94 -16.47
CA ALA A 429 29.20 25.46 -16.97
C ALA A 429 29.25 23.92 -16.94
N PHE A 430 30.02 23.34 -17.86
CA PHE A 430 30.33 21.91 -17.87
C PHE A 430 31.78 21.71 -17.40
N ILE A 431 31.98 20.74 -16.52
CA ILE A 431 33.27 20.38 -15.94
C ILE A 431 33.50 18.89 -16.20
N GLU A 432 34.65 18.55 -16.77
CA GLU A 432 35.09 17.16 -16.87
C GLU A 432 35.81 16.75 -15.58
N VAL A 433 35.42 15.61 -15.03
CA VAL A 433 36.04 14.99 -13.86
C VAL A 433 36.43 13.56 -14.21
N SER A 434 37.48 13.07 -13.57
CA SER A 434 37.97 11.71 -13.82
C SER A 434 38.58 11.08 -12.58
N THR A 435 38.49 9.76 -12.50
CA THR A 435 39.18 8.97 -11.47
C THR A 435 39.61 7.62 -12.04
N ASP A 436 40.62 7.02 -11.45
CA ASP A 436 41.05 5.67 -11.81
C ASP A 436 39.95 4.66 -11.45
N ALA A 437 39.78 3.65 -12.31
CA ALA A 437 38.87 2.53 -12.09
C ALA A 437 39.60 1.19 -12.25
N ASP A 438 39.07 0.14 -11.64
CA ASP A 438 39.65 -1.19 -11.74
C ASP A 438 38.95 -2.08 -12.75
N VAL A 439 37.68 -1.80 -13.03
CA VAL A 439 36.81 -2.60 -13.89
C VAL A 439 36.03 -1.65 -14.80
N ALA A 440 35.80 -2.09 -16.03
CA ALA A 440 34.82 -1.49 -16.93
C ALA A 440 34.13 -2.60 -17.73
N PHE A 441 32.85 -2.41 -18.01
CA PHE A 441 32.07 -3.30 -18.87
C PHE A 441 31.62 -2.55 -20.12
N ALA A 442 31.33 -3.31 -21.18
CA ALA A 442 30.70 -2.77 -22.39
C ALA A 442 29.62 -3.73 -22.89
N PRO A 443 28.52 -3.20 -23.44
CA PRO A 443 27.46 -4.02 -24.03
C PRO A 443 27.97 -4.70 -25.32
N ASP A 444 27.20 -5.67 -25.81
CA ASP A 444 27.39 -6.28 -27.12
C ASP A 444 26.35 -5.75 -28.14
N GLN A 445 26.48 -6.16 -29.42
CA GLN A 445 25.61 -5.70 -30.52
C GLN A 445 24.17 -6.23 -30.47
N TRP A 446 23.88 -7.28 -29.70
CA TRP A 446 22.68 -8.10 -29.95
C TRP A 446 22.00 -8.77 -28.76
N SER A 447 22.41 -8.59 -27.51
CA SER A 447 21.79 -9.34 -26.42
C SER A 447 21.41 -8.56 -25.17
N CYS A 448 20.40 -9.13 -24.53
CA CYS A 448 20.01 -8.87 -23.18
C CYS A 448 21.12 -9.39 -22.24
N ASN A 449 21.97 -8.52 -21.68
CA ASN A 449 22.70 -8.73 -20.43
C ASN A 449 23.25 -10.16 -20.17
N SER A 450 23.91 -10.77 -21.16
CA SER A 450 24.42 -12.13 -21.02
C SER A 450 25.82 -12.14 -20.42
N VAL A 451 26.10 -13.16 -19.60
CA VAL A 451 27.43 -13.36 -19.02
C VAL A 451 28.47 -13.48 -20.11
N ASP A 452 28.21 -14.17 -21.22
CA ASP A 452 29.22 -14.48 -22.23
C ASP A 452 29.50 -13.35 -23.22
N GLU A 453 28.52 -12.50 -23.49
CA GLU A 453 28.64 -11.47 -24.51
C GLU A 453 29.05 -10.10 -23.94
N THR A 454 28.79 -9.86 -22.65
CA THR A 454 29.24 -8.61 -21.99
C THR A 454 30.75 -8.52 -22.00
N SER A 455 31.31 -7.45 -22.56
CA SER A 455 32.76 -7.26 -22.56
C SER A 455 33.27 -6.84 -21.18
N VAL A 456 34.38 -7.41 -20.72
CA VAL A 456 34.95 -7.22 -19.39
C VAL A 456 36.41 -6.79 -19.49
N PHE A 457 36.73 -5.65 -18.87
CA PHE A 457 38.08 -5.13 -18.79
C PHE A 457 38.47 -4.93 -17.32
N VAL A 458 39.67 -5.38 -16.95
CA VAL A 458 40.20 -5.28 -15.58
C VAL A 458 41.60 -4.66 -15.61
N ARG A 459 41.83 -3.62 -14.82
CA ARG A 459 43.10 -2.91 -14.76
C ARG A 459 44.20 -3.78 -14.16
N ARG A 460 45.30 -3.95 -14.88
CA ARG A 460 46.51 -4.62 -14.37
C ARG A 460 47.04 -3.94 -13.11
N GLY A 461 47.33 -4.74 -12.08
CA GLY A 461 47.82 -4.26 -10.79
C GLY A 461 46.72 -3.77 -9.84
N SER A 462 45.44 -3.93 -10.21
CA SER A 462 44.32 -3.79 -9.27
C SER A 462 44.38 -4.86 -8.16
N GLU A 463 43.87 -4.51 -6.98
CA GLU A 463 43.67 -5.43 -5.85
C GLU A 463 42.36 -6.24 -5.95
N ILE A 464 41.53 -5.99 -6.98
CA ILE A 464 40.27 -6.70 -7.16
C ILE A 464 40.50 -8.17 -7.52
N THR A 465 39.76 -9.07 -6.86
CA THR A 465 39.81 -10.51 -7.13
C THR A 465 38.90 -10.87 -8.31
N ALA A 466 39.11 -12.02 -8.95
CA ALA A 466 38.21 -12.52 -9.99
C ALA A 466 36.76 -12.64 -9.50
N LEU A 467 36.55 -13.16 -8.28
CA LEU A 467 35.22 -13.22 -7.68
C LEU A 467 34.64 -11.81 -7.41
N GLY A 468 35.45 -10.84 -6.99
CA GLY A 468 34.98 -9.46 -6.82
C GLY A 468 34.56 -8.80 -8.14
N VAL A 469 35.23 -9.12 -9.25
CA VAL A 469 34.80 -8.68 -10.59
C VAL A 469 33.48 -9.37 -10.97
N ALA A 470 33.33 -10.67 -10.66
CA ALA A 470 32.09 -11.41 -10.92
C ALA A 470 30.90 -10.85 -10.11
N ASP A 471 31.10 -10.44 -8.85
CA ASP A 471 30.06 -9.82 -8.01
C ASP A 471 29.58 -8.46 -8.58
N ILE A 472 30.52 -7.65 -9.09
CA ILE A 472 30.18 -6.39 -9.77
C ILE A 472 29.45 -6.69 -11.08
N LEU A 473 29.90 -7.70 -11.85
CA LEU A 473 29.24 -8.11 -13.09
C LEU A 473 27.80 -8.59 -12.83
N GLU A 474 27.59 -9.43 -11.81
CA GLU A 474 26.25 -9.86 -11.39
C GLU A 474 25.35 -8.67 -11.11
N SER A 475 25.82 -7.75 -10.27
CA SER A 475 25.05 -6.54 -9.96
C SER A 475 24.80 -5.70 -11.22
N ALA A 476 25.72 -5.69 -12.17
CA ALA A 476 25.66 -4.88 -13.39
C ALA A 476 24.70 -5.42 -14.45
N ILE A 477 24.51 -6.74 -14.56
CA ILE A 477 23.77 -7.32 -15.69
C ILE A 477 22.70 -8.36 -15.30
N PHE A 478 22.78 -9.01 -14.14
CA PHE A 478 21.80 -10.05 -13.78
C PHE A 478 20.38 -9.48 -13.62
N TYR A 479 19.42 -10.12 -14.28
CA TYR A 479 17.99 -9.91 -14.10
C TYR A 479 17.29 -11.27 -14.26
N ALA A 480 16.47 -11.67 -13.28
CA ALA A 480 15.77 -12.94 -13.33
C ALA A 480 14.63 -12.90 -14.36
N SER A 481 14.52 -13.94 -15.19
CA SER A 481 13.40 -14.07 -16.12
C SER A 481 12.10 -14.35 -15.35
N ASP A 482 11.06 -13.56 -15.65
CA ASP A 482 9.70 -13.75 -15.14
C ASP A 482 8.85 -14.68 -16.02
N ASP A 483 9.45 -15.32 -17.04
CA ASP A 483 8.75 -16.29 -17.89
C ASP A 483 8.27 -17.48 -17.05
N SER A 484 7.04 -17.93 -17.31
CA SER A 484 6.46 -19.08 -16.62
C SER A 484 7.23 -20.38 -16.79
N ASP A 485 8.03 -20.49 -17.87
CA ASP A 485 8.89 -21.65 -18.13
C ASP A 485 10.30 -21.50 -17.54
N ALA A 486 10.60 -20.35 -16.91
CA ALA A 486 11.88 -20.12 -16.26
C ALA A 486 11.95 -20.79 -14.88
N ASP A 487 13.16 -21.11 -14.45
CA ASP A 487 13.40 -21.66 -13.11
C ASP A 487 13.13 -20.62 -12.01
N SER A 488 13.14 -21.04 -10.74
CA SER A 488 13.01 -20.10 -9.62
C SER A 488 14.12 -19.05 -9.61
N TYR A 489 13.84 -17.87 -9.04
CA TYR A 489 14.82 -16.78 -8.88
C TYR A 489 16.16 -17.28 -8.33
N ASP A 490 16.14 -18.05 -7.24
CA ASP A 490 17.35 -18.56 -6.58
C ASP A 490 18.16 -19.45 -7.53
N THR A 491 17.49 -20.33 -8.29
CA THR A 491 18.15 -21.21 -9.25
C THR A 491 18.74 -20.45 -10.44
N GLN A 492 18.07 -19.40 -10.91
CA GLN A 492 18.59 -18.55 -11.98
C GLN A 492 19.82 -17.77 -11.49
N LEU A 493 19.77 -17.21 -10.28
CA LEU A 493 20.87 -16.46 -9.67
C LEU A 493 22.09 -17.35 -9.42
N GLU A 494 21.90 -18.53 -8.82
CA GLU A 494 23.01 -19.47 -8.58
C GLU A 494 23.70 -19.90 -9.87
N ARG A 495 22.94 -20.13 -10.95
CA ARG A 495 23.51 -20.44 -12.26
C ARG A 495 24.30 -19.27 -12.82
N PHE A 496 23.72 -18.07 -12.79
CA PHE A 496 24.41 -16.87 -13.25
C PHE A 496 25.72 -16.64 -12.49
N GLN A 497 25.70 -16.79 -11.15
CA GLN A 497 26.87 -16.66 -10.29
C GLN A 497 27.97 -17.66 -10.67
N ALA A 498 27.61 -18.92 -10.89
CA ALA A 498 28.55 -19.95 -11.29
C ALA A 498 29.16 -19.65 -12.67
N ASP A 499 28.34 -19.26 -13.65
CA ASP A 499 28.79 -18.95 -15.01
C ASP A 499 29.67 -17.69 -15.04
N ALA A 500 29.30 -16.65 -14.29
CA ALA A 500 30.09 -15.43 -14.14
C ALA A 500 31.43 -15.70 -13.46
N ALA A 501 31.45 -16.49 -12.38
CA ALA A 501 32.70 -16.87 -11.71
C ALA A 501 33.61 -17.69 -12.62
N GLU A 502 33.08 -18.71 -13.32
CA GLU A 502 33.84 -19.52 -14.28
C GLU A 502 34.46 -18.65 -15.38
N ARG A 503 33.66 -17.77 -15.99
CA ARG A 503 34.13 -16.87 -17.05
C ARG A 503 35.21 -15.90 -16.56
N ILE A 504 34.97 -15.20 -15.46
CA ILE A 504 35.90 -14.18 -14.96
C ILE A 504 37.21 -14.80 -14.46
N ILE A 505 37.17 -15.95 -13.78
CA ILE A 505 38.39 -16.68 -13.39
C ILE A 505 39.14 -17.14 -14.64
N GLY A 506 38.45 -17.65 -15.66
CA GLY A 506 39.07 -18.02 -16.93
C GLY A 506 39.80 -16.85 -17.60
N LEU A 507 39.17 -15.67 -17.62
CA LEU A 507 39.75 -14.45 -18.20
C LEU A 507 40.98 -13.92 -17.45
N LEU A 508 41.01 -14.04 -16.11
CA LEU A 508 42.02 -13.38 -15.28
C LEU A 508 43.13 -14.32 -14.78
N GLU A 509 42.80 -15.59 -14.55
CA GLU A 509 43.65 -16.61 -13.92
C GLU A 509 43.92 -17.81 -14.83
N GLY A 510 43.12 -18.00 -15.89
CA GLY A 510 43.27 -19.04 -16.90
C GLY A 510 42.33 -20.25 -16.72
N ASP A 511 42.26 -21.08 -17.76
CA ASP A 511 41.30 -22.19 -17.86
C ASP A 511 41.42 -23.23 -16.73
N ASP A 512 42.64 -23.53 -16.27
CA ASP A 512 42.88 -24.50 -15.19
C ASP A 512 42.32 -24.00 -13.84
N ALA A 513 42.43 -22.70 -13.57
CA ALA A 513 41.87 -22.10 -12.35
C ALA A 513 40.33 -22.07 -12.39
N ALA A 514 39.76 -21.79 -13.56
CA ALA A 514 38.31 -21.83 -13.77
C ALA A 514 37.77 -23.25 -13.56
N LEU A 515 38.47 -24.26 -14.09
CA LEU A 515 38.14 -25.67 -13.88
C LEU A 515 38.24 -26.07 -12.39
N GLU A 516 39.30 -25.63 -11.69
CA GLU A 516 39.45 -25.88 -10.26
C GLU A 516 38.27 -25.29 -9.46
N ASN A 517 37.90 -24.03 -9.75
CA ASN A 517 36.78 -23.37 -9.08
C ASN A 517 35.46 -24.11 -9.33
N ARG A 518 35.18 -24.49 -10.58
CA ARG A 518 33.98 -25.24 -10.95
C ARG A 518 33.88 -26.57 -10.24
N ILE A 519 34.99 -27.32 -10.14
CA ILE A 519 35.03 -28.59 -9.40
C ILE A 519 34.79 -28.34 -7.91
N ARG A 520 35.44 -27.32 -7.33
CA ARG A 520 35.29 -26.97 -5.93
C ARG A 520 33.86 -26.61 -5.58
N ASP A 521 33.20 -25.78 -6.39
CA ASP A 521 31.83 -25.35 -6.19
C ASP A 521 30.84 -26.54 -6.22
N LYS A 522 30.97 -27.43 -7.21
CA LYS A 522 30.16 -28.67 -7.28
C LYS A 522 30.34 -29.59 -6.07
N LEU A 523 31.48 -29.55 -5.40
CA LEU A 523 31.77 -30.39 -4.22
C LEU A 523 31.49 -29.67 -2.89
N ALA A 524 31.44 -28.33 -2.86
CA ALA A 524 31.25 -27.53 -1.66
C ALA A 524 29.91 -27.81 -0.97
N GLY A 525 28.87 -28.19 -1.72
CA GLY A 525 27.58 -28.61 -1.16
C GLY A 525 27.56 -30.03 -0.57
N HIS A 526 28.68 -30.77 -0.58
CA HIS A 526 28.69 -32.20 -0.28
C HIS A 526 29.72 -32.62 0.77
N TYR A 527 30.46 -31.68 1.38
CA TYR A 527 31.47 -32.01 2.40
C TYR A 527 30.88 -32.72 3.62
N PHE A 528 29.61 -32.47 3.97
CA PHE A 528 28.92 -33.12 5.09
C PHE A 528 28.69 -34.62 4.87
N LEU A 529 28.79 -35.11 3.63
CA LEU A 529 28.72 -36.54 3.33
C LEU A 529 29.98 -37.28 3.80
N VAL A 530 31.06 -36.56 4.11
CA VAL A 530 32.32 -37.12 4.59
C VAL A 530 32.33 -37.15 6.11
N PRO A 531 32.38 -38.34 6.76
CA PRO A 531 32.51 -38.43 8.21
C PRO A 531 33.77 -37.71 8.73
N GLU A 532 33.70 -37.16 9.94
CA GLU A 532 34.79 -36.33 10.50
C GLU A 532 36.16 -37.04 10.57
N ASP A 533 36.14 -38.37 10.71
CA ASP A 533 37.31 -39.26 10.81
C ASP A 533 37.77 -39.83 9.45
N ARG A 534 37.24 -39.32 8.34
CA ARG A 534 37.57 -39.75 6.98
C ARG A 534 38.04 -38.60 6.10
N THR A 535 38.88 -38.94 5.15
CA THR A 535 39.27 -38.08 4.03
C THR A 535 38.82 -38.76 2.74
N VAL A 536 38.13 -38.02 1.87
CA VAL A 536 37.76 -38.47 0.53
C VAL A 536 38.72 -37.82 -0.47
N THR A 537 39.38 -38.64 -1.28
CA THR A 537 40.17 -38.18 -2.44
C THR A 537 39.43 -38.60 -3.70
N VAL A 538 39.09 -37.63 -4.53
CA VAL A 538 38.44 -37.84 -5.82
C VAL A 538 39.49 -37.61 -6.90
N VAL A 539 39.73 -38.62 -7.74
CA VAL A 539 40.62 -38.53 -8.90
C VAL A 539 39.77 -38.64 -10.15
N ILE A 540 39.76 -37.58 -10.96
CA ILE A 540 38.99 -37.50 -12.20
C ILE A 540 39.97 -37.26 -13.34
N ASP A 541 39.90 -38.12 -14.35
CA ASP A 541 40.51 -37.92 -15.64
C ASP A 541 39.44 -38.09 -16.74
N ARG A 542 39.79 -37.91 -18.02
CA ARG A 542 38.81 -37.94 -19.12
C ARG A 542 38.07 -39.27 -19.24
N ASP A 543 38.66 -40.35 -18.77
CA ASP A 543 38.17 -41.71 -18.97
C ASP A 543 37.73 -42.38 -17.66
N ARG A 544 37.94 -41.74 -16.50
CA ARG A 544 37.74 -42.36 -15.19
C ARG A 544 37.40 -41.36 -14.09
N LEU A 545 36.54 -41.83 -13.18
CA LEU A 545 36.25 -41.22 -11.89
C LEU A 545 36.48 -42.24 -10.78
N ASP A 546 37.53 -42.04 -9.98
CA ASP A 546 37.89 -42.88 -8.83
C ASP A 546 37.67 -42.11 -7.53
N VAL A 547 37.02 -42.75 -6.56
CA VAL A 547 36.78 -42.18 -5.22
C VAL A 547 37.43 -43.09 -4.18
N THR A 548 38.41 -42.55 -3.46
CA THR A 548 39.11 -43.26 -2.38
C THR A 548 38.78 -42.64 -1.04
N ILE A 549 38.40 -43.47 -0.07
CA ILE A 549 38.08 -43.04 1.30
C ILE A 549 39.12 -43.61 2.25
N THR A 550 39.83 -42.75 2.97
CA THR A 550 40.86 -43.13 3.94
C THR A 550 40.56 -42.57 5.33
N ALA A 551 41.18 -43.12 6.37
CA ALA A 551 41.10 -42.54 7.70
C ALA A 551 41.83 -41.19 7.73
N ARG A 552 41.19 -40.15 8.29
CA ARG A 552 41.79 -38.84 8.44
C ARG A 552 42.97 -38.93 9.41
N ALA A 553 44.17 -38.57 8.94
CA ALA A 553 45.34 -38.53 9.81
C ALA A 553 45.13 -37.45 10.89
N VAL A 554 45.11 -37.85 12.16
CA VAL A 554 45.13 -36.90 13.28
C VAL A 554 46.49 -36.20 13.25
N PRO A 555 46.57 -34.85 13.27
CA PRO A 555 47.85 -34.18 13.37
C PRO A 555 48.54 -34.63 14.66
N ALA A 556 49.80 -35.09 14.57
CA ALA A 556 50.60 -35.33 15.75
C ALA A 556 50.70 -34.03 16.54
N ALA A 557 50.31 -34.08 17.83
CA ALA A 557 50.45 -32.95 18.73
C ALA A 557 51.92 -32.46 18.71
N PRO A 558 52.17 -31.14 18.69
CA PRO A 558 53.54 -30.63 18.71
C PRO A 558 54.23 -31.12 19.99
N GLU A 559 55.40 -31.75 19.82
CA GLU A 559 56.26 -32.18 20.93
C GLU A 559 56.52 -30.98 21.85
N ALA A 560 56.06 -31.09 23.10
CA ALA A 560 56.41 -30.17 24.15
C ALA A 560 57.94 -30.20 24.33
N ALA A 561 58.60 -29.10 23.99
CA ALA A 561 60.01 -28.89 24.29
C ALA A 561 60.22 -29.09 25.80
N ALA A 562 61.01 -30.10 26.12
CA ALA A 562 61.53 -30.31 27.46
C ALA A 562 62.61 -29.26 27.75
N GLU A 563 62.25 -28.19 28.48
CA GLU A 563 63.22 -27.40 29.23
C GLU A 563 63.29 -27.95 30.66
N GLY A 564 64.38 -28.66 30.93
CA GLY A 564 64.82 -29.01 32.27
C GLY A 564 66.17 -28.35 32.55
N ALA A 565 66.20 -27.59 33.65
CA ALA A 565 67.36 -27.17 34.48
C ALA A 565 68.47 -26.32 33.85
#